data_AF-A0A0B7C339-F1
#
_entry.id   AF-A0A0B7C339-F1
#
_cell.length_a   1.000
_cell.length_b   1.000
_cell.length_c   1.000
_cell.angle_alpha   90.00
_cell.angle_beta   90.00
_cell.angle_gamma   90.00
#
_symmetry.space_group_name_H-M   'P 1'
#
loop_
_entity.id
_entity.type
_entity.pdbx_description
1 polymer ?
#
loop_
_entity_poly.entity_id
_entity_poly.type
_entity_poly.pdbx_seq_one_letter_code
_entity_poly.pdbx_strand_id
1 'polypeptide(L)'
;MSQSGYLTSWCNGHPASAPFNWRMLGFSEQPTDFYSRPFYIASNVNVKKFSRDCFGSRTKSLVWLNYFRDIFKMYKDKRKFLFHFITDFSHDDNNLITMMDDDVENL
;
A
#
# COMPACT_ATOMS: atom_id res chain seq x y z
N MET A 1 -12.61 -3.05 -15.79
CA MET A 1 -11.43 -3.85 -15.41
C MET A 1 -11.82 -5.24 -14.92
N SER A 2 -12.67 -5.38 -13.88
CA SER A 2 -13.21 -6.70 -13.46
C SER A 2 -13.91 -7.46 -14.59
N GLN A 3 -14.73 -6.76 -15.41
CA GLN A 3 -15.38 -7.31 -16.61
C GLN A 3 -14.41 -7.85 -17.68
N SER A 4 -13.12 -7.50 -17.60
CA SER A 4 -12.07 -7.95 -18.53
C SER A 4 -11.23 -9.10 -17.95
N GLY A 5 -11.61 -9.64 -16.79
CA GLY A 5 -10.95 -10.77 -16.14
C GLY A 5 -9.64 -10.44 -15.41
N TYR A 6 -9.36 -9.15 -15.18
CA TYR A 6 -8.19 -8.71 -14.41
C TYR A 6 -8.50 -8.71 -12.92
N LEU A 7 -7.54 -9.17 -12.14
CA LEU A 7 -7.49 -8.95 -10.72
C LEU A 7 -6.93 -7.55 -10.46
N THR A 8 -7.66 -6.76 -9.69
CA THR A 8 -7.40 -5.33 -9.51
C THR A 8 -6.95 -5.04 -8.09
N SER A 9 -6.06 -4.07 -7.94
CA SER A 9 -5.67 -3.60 -6.62
C SER A 9 -5.43 -2.10 -6.57
N TRP A 10 -5.96 -1.49 -5.52
CA TRP A 10 -5.66 -0.12 -5.13
C TRP A 10 -5.00 -0.12 -3.75
N CYS A 11 -3.84 0.51 -3.66
CA CYS A 11 -3.11 0.64 -2.40
C CYS A 11 -2.50 2.03 -2.26
N ASN A 12 -2.68 2.62 -1.08
CA ASN A 12 -1.98 3.84 -0.70
C ASN A 12 -1.46 3.65 0.73
N GLY A 13 -0.15 3.82 0.93
CA GLY A 13 0.50 3.66 2.23
C GLY A 13 0.06 4.67 3.30
N HIS A 14 -0.51 5.81 2.88
CA HIS A 14 -0.95 6.88 3.77
C HIS A 14 -2.48 7.13 3.63
N PRO A 15 -3.32 6.47 4.45
CA PRO A 15 -4.77 6.46 4.26
C PRO A 15 -5.45 7.82 4.45
N ALA A 16 -4.79 8.81 5.07
CA ALA A 16 -5.33 10.15 5.27
C ALA A 16 -5.11 11.07 4.06
N SER A 17 -4.01 10.92 3.32
CA SER A 17 -3.64 11.73 2.16
C SER A 17 -3.85 11.00 0.84
N ALA A 18 -4.44 9.79 0.88
CA ALA A 18 -4.76 9.02 -0.30
C ALA A 18 -5.64 9.83 -1.26
N PRO A 19 -5.35 9.84 -2.58
CA PRO A 19 -5.94 10.77 -3.53
C PRO A 19 -7.46 10.70 -3.56
N PHE A 20 -8.06 9.51 -3.40
CA PHE A 20 -9.53 9.36 -3.40
C PHE A 20 -10.21 9.72 -2.08
N ASN A 21 -9.45 9.92 -1.00
CA ASN A 21 -9.97 10.19 0.34
C ASN A 21 -9.61 11.60 0.85
N TRP A 22 -8.50 12.18 0.39
CA TRP A 22 -8.13 13.53 0.78
C TRP A 22 -9.10 14.53 0.15
N ARG A 23 -9.87 15.23 0.99
CA ARG A 23 -10.89 16.22 0.58
C ARG A 23 -11.97 15.66 -0.35
N MET A 24 -12.16 14.34 -0.34
CA MET A 24 -13.20 13.63 -1.09
C MET A 24 -13.88 12.60 -0.19
N LEU A 25 -15.05 12.10 -0.60
CA LEU A 25 -15.83 11.14 0.18
C LEU A 25 -15.26 9.71 0.15
N GLY A 26 -14.31 9.43 -0.74
CA GLY A 26 -13.82 8.08 -0.95
C GLY A 26 -14.82 7.20 -1.69
N PHE A 27 -14.76 5.91 -1.39
CA PHE A 27 -15.62 4.89 -1.98
C PHE A 27 -16.56 4.34 -0.90
N SER A 28 -17.85 4.26 -1.22
CA SER A 28 -18.85 3.61 -0.35
C SER A 28 -18.66 2.10 -0.32
N GLU A 29 -18.30 1.52 -1.46
CA GLU A 29 -18.03 0.10 -1.66
C GLU A 29 -16.55 -0.10 -2.03
N GLN A 30 -16.04 -1.30 -1.79
CA GLN A 30 -14.67 -1.64 -2.15
C GLN A 30 -14.45 -1.52 -3.68
N PRO A 31 -13.50 -0.68 -4.16
CA PRO A 31 -13.39 -0.36 -5.59
C PRO A 31 -12.59 -1.38 -6.42
N THR A 32 -11.85 -2.26 -5.77
CA THR A 32 -10.91 -3.22 -6.40
C THR A 32 -10.90 -4.54 -5.64
N ASP A 33 -10.51 -5.64 -6.27
CA ASP A 33 -10.43 -6.96 -5.62
C ASP A 33 -9.53 -6.94 -4.36
N PHE A 34 -8.45 -6.17 -4.41
CA PHE A 34 -7.50 -5.99 -3.30
C PHE A 34 -7.44 -4.52 -2.88
N TYR A 35 -8.07 -4.17 -1.77
CA TYR A 35 -8.16 -2.81 -1.25
C TYR A 35 -7.49 -2.70 0.12
N SER A 36 -6.34 -2.04 0.19
CA SER A 36 -5.51 -2.03 1.41
C SER A 36 -5.92 -0.99 2.46
N ARG A 37 -6.84 -0.08 2.14
CA ARG A 37 -7.20 1.04 3.04
C ARG A 37 -7.64 0.58 4.45
N PRO A 38 -8.48 -0.44 4.64
CA PRO A 38 -8.88 -0.89 5.97
C PRO A 38 -7.68 -1.30 6.84
N PHE A 39 -6.70 -1.99 6.23
CA PHE A 39 -5.46 -2.37 6.91
C PHE A 39 -4.69 -1.12 7.37
N TYR A 40 -4.47 -0.14 6.48
CA TYR A 40 -3.71 1.06 6.83
C TYR A 40 -4.42 1.96 7.86
N ILE A 41 -5.75 2.00 7.86
CA ILE A 41 -6.51 2.68 8.92
C ILE A 41 -6.24 2.01 10.28
N ALA A 42 -6.35 0.69 10.35
CA ALA A 42 -6.14 -0.07 11.58
C ALA A 42 -4.69 0.01 12.07
N SER A 43 -3.72 0.01 11.15
CA SER A 43 -2.30 0.13 11.50
C SER A 43 -1.99 1.50 12.07
N ASN A 44 -2.56 2.58 11.51
CA ASN A 44 -2.31 3.96 11.96
C ASN A 44 -2.76 4.24 13.41
N VAL A 45 -3.79 3.55 13.91
CA VAL A 45 -4.18 3.63 15.33
C VAL A 45 -3.04 3.15 16.25
N ASN A 46 -2.23 2.21 15.78
CA ASN A 46 -1.14 1.61 16.54
C ASN A 46 0.23 2.26 16.27
N VAL A 47 0.36 3.13 15.27
CA VAL A 47 1.65 3.78 14.92
C VAL A 47 2.21 4.58 16.10
N LYS A 48 1.38 5.14 17.00
CA LYS A 48 1.89 5.81 18.22
C LYS A 48 2.70 4.89 19.15
N LYS A 49 2.57 3.57 19.02
CA LYS A 49 3.34 2.57 19.80
C LYS A 49 4.63 2.12 19.10
N PHE A 50 4.81 2.42 17.82
CA PHE A 50 5.91 1.92 17.00
C PHE A 50 6.70 3.06 16.36
N SER A 51 7.85 2.73 15.77
CA SER A 51 8.61 3.69 14.96
C SER A 51 7.75 4.24 13.82
N ARG A 52 7.97 5.51 13.44
CA ARG A 52 7.28 6.20 12.32
C ARG A 52 7.28 5.37 11.04
N ASP A 53 8.37 4.63 10.79
CA ASP A 53 8.65 3.98 9.51
C ASP A 53 8.47 2.46 9.53
N CYS A 54 8.03 1.90 10.66
CA CYS A 54 7.86 0.46 10.84
C CYS A 54 6.45 0.07 11.32
N PHE A 55 5.97 -1.06 10.83
CA PHE A 55 4.87 -1.81 11.43
C PHE A 55 5.45 -2.92 12.31
N GLY A 56 5.62 -2.62 13.61
CA GLY A 56 6.29 -3.55 14.53
C GLY A 56 7.75 -3.76 14.13
N SER A 57 8.13 -5.00 13.82
CA SER A 57 9.49 -5.37 13.41
C SER A 57 9.75 -5.27 11.90
N ARG A 58 8.77 -4.87 11.09
CA ARG A 58 8.91 -4.75 9.63
C ARG A 58 8.82 -3.30 9.20
N THR A 59 9.64 -2.89 8.24
CA THR A 59 9.51 -1.57 7.59
C THR A 59 8.17 -1.48 6.85
N LYS A 60 7.61 -0.27 6.78
CA LYS A 60 6.36 -0.04 6.05
C LYS A 60 6.49 -0.32 4.55
N SER A 61 7.66 0.01 3.99
CA SER A 61 8.05 -0.29 2.60
C SER A 61 8.03 -1.78 2.32
N LEU A 62 8.63 -2.62 3.17
CA LEU A 62 8.59 -4.07 3.01
C LEU A 62 7.16 -4.62 3.11
N VAL A 63 6.32 -4.09 4.00
CA VAL A 63 4.91 -4.52 4.09
C VAL A 63 4.14 -4.15 2.83
N TRP A 64 4.33 -2.94 2.30
CA TRP A 64 3.74 -2.51 1.04
C TRP A 64 4.23 -3.34 -0.15
N LEU A 65 5.54 -3.61 -0.22
CA LEU A 65 6.15 -4.43 -1.26
C LEU A 65 5.65 -5.89 -1.20
N ASN A 66 5.55 -6.48 -0.01
CA ASN A 66 4.99 -7.81 0.14
C ASN A 66 3.53 -7.88 -0.33
N TYR A 67 2.73 -6.83 -0.10
CA TYR A 67 1.35 -6.79 -0.56
C TYR A 67 1.22 -6.91 -2.08
N PHE A 68 2.05 -6.19 -2.85
CA PHE A 68 2.05 -6.37 -4.31
C PHE A 68 2.57 -7.78 -4.68
N ARG A 69 3.68 -8.21 -4.08
CA ARG A 69 4.35 -9.49 -4.41
C ARG A 69 3.44 -10.69 -4.17
N ASP A 70 2.70 -10.68 -3.08
CA ASP A 70 1.83 -11.78 -2.67
C ASP A 70 0.63 -11.92 -3.62
N ILE A 71 0.10 -10.82 -4.16
CA ILE A 71 -0.93 -10.86 -5.22
C ILE A 71 -0.41 -11.61 -6.46
N PHE A 72 0.83 -11.35 -6.88
CA PHE A 72 1.43 -12.06 -8.02
C PHE A 72 1.70 -13.54 -7.71
N LYS A 73 2.17 -13.85 -6.49
CA LYS A 73 2.46 -15.22 -6.05
C LYS A 73 1.21 -16.08 -5.91
N MET A 74 0.13 -15.53 -5.35
CA MET A 74 -1.12 -16.25 -5.11
C MET A 74 -1.93 -16.50 -6.38
N TYR A 75 -1.94 -15.54 -7.32
CA TYR A 75 -2.81 -15.59 -8.49
C TYR A 75 -2.05 -15.73 -9.80
N LYS A 76 -1.13 -16.70 -9.90
CA LYS A 76 -0.19 -16.84 -11.04
C LYS A 76 -0.84 -16.71 -12.41
N ASP A 77 -1.99 -17.35 -12.63
CA ASP A 77 -2.65 -17.45 -13.94
C ASP A 77 -3.66 -16.32 -14.24
N LYS A 78 -3.82 -15.35 -13.35
CA LYS A 78 -4.70 -14.19 -13.58
C LYS A 78 -3.91 -13.00 -14.11
N ARG A 79 -4.49 -12.21 -15.00
CA ARG A 79 -3.91 -10.90 -15.36
C ARG A 79 -4.17 -9.94 -14.20
N LYS A 80 -3.21 -9.07 -13.89
CA LYS A 80 -3.34 -8.12 -12.78
C LYS A 80 -3.20 -6.68 -13.25
N PHE A 81 -3.95 -5.79 -12.62
CA PHE A 81 -3.79 -4.35 -12.76
C PHE A 81 -3.74 -3.75 -11.35
N LEU A 82 -2.56 -3.25 -10.97
CA LEU A 82 -2.32 -2.71 -9.63
C LEU A 82 -1.99 -1.22 -9.78
N PHE A 83 -2.69 -0.39 -9.04
CA PHE A 83 -2.43 1.05 -8.96
C PHE A 83 -2.08 1.40 -7.52
N HIS A 84 -0.79 1.46 -7.22
CA HIS A 84 -0.26 1.51 -5.85
C HIS A 84 0.64 2.72 -5.66
N PHE A 85 0.52 3.37 -4.50
CA PHE A 85 1.36 4.49 -4.09
C PHE A 85 1.91 4.26 -2.68
N ILE A 86 3.17 4.63 -2.49
CA ILE A 86 3.77 4.78 -1.17
C ILE A 86 4.34 6.19 -1.08
N THR A 87 3.88 6.94 -0.09
CA THR A 87 4.20 8.37 0.04
C THR A 87 4.91 8.68 1.35
N ASP A 88 4.89 7.78 2.32
CA ASP A 88 5.48 7.99 3.65
C ASP A 88 6.96 8.37 3.61
N PHE A 89 7.70 7.90 2.59
CA PHE A 89 9.15 8.07 2.44
C PHE A 89 9.58 9.19 1.48
N SER A 90 8.64 9.90 0.85
CA SER A 90 8.98 10.97 -0.11
C SER A 90 8.16 12.25 0.07
N HIS A 91 7.15 12.24 0.95
CA HIS A 91 6.23 13.37 1.07
C HIS A 91 6.87 14.60 1.72
N ASP A 92 7.60 14.40 2.81
CA ASP A 92 8.17 15.51 3.61
C ASP A 92 9.66 15.74 3.31
N ASP A 93 10.39 14.68 2.98
CA ASP A 93 11.81 14.70 2.66
C ASP A 93 12.10 13.63 1.61
N ASN A 94 12.57 14.07 0.43
CA ASN A 94 12.88 13.17 -0.69
C ASN A 94 14.09 12.27 -0.39
N ASN A 95 14.92 12.59 0.60
CA ASN A 95 16.06 11.75 0.97
C ASN A 95 15.62 10.48 1.69
N LEU A 96 14.45 10.46 2.34
CA LEU A 96 13.96 9.29 3.08
C LEU A 96 13.58 8.12 2.16
N ILE A 97 13.49 8.36 0.84
CA ILE A 97 13.19 7.29 -0.12
C ILE A 97 14.29 6.21 -0.14
N THR A 98 15.54 6.58 0.18
CA THR A 98 16.66 5.63 0.24
C THR A 98 16.48 4.58 1.35
N MET A 99 15.61 4.82 2.33
CA MET A 99 15.27 3.82 3.34
C MET A 99 14.57 2.59 2.75
N MET A 100 14.06 2.70 1.52
CA MET A 100 13.43 1.59 0.81
C MET A 100 14.43 0.76 0.00
N ASP A 101 15.68 1.21 -0.17
CA ASP A 101 16.64 0.59 -1.08
C ASP A 101 16.89 -0.88 -0.71
N ASP A 102 17.19 -1.16 0.56
CA ASP A 102 17.41 -2.51 1.07
C ASP A 102 16.18 -3.42 0.87
N ASP A 103 14.97 -2.89 1.06
CA ASP A 103 13.74 -3.67 0.90
C ASP A 103 13.44 -4.02 -0.56
N VAL A 104 13.82 -3.14 -1.49
CA VAL A 104 13.68 -3.37 -2.93
C VAL A 104 14.75 -4.31 -3.45
N GLU A 105 15.99 -4.17 -2.98
CA GLU A 105 17.11 -5.06 -3.34
C GLU A 105 16.82 -6.51 -2.93
N ASN A 106 16.23 -6.73 -1.76
CA ASN A 106 15.99 -8.05 -1.16
C ASN A 106 14.60 -8.66 -1.46
N LEU A 107 13.87 -8.12 -2.44
CA LEU A 107 12.44 -8.38 -2.65
C LEU A 107 12.06 -9.78 -3.19
#